data_AF-A0A8N5HXA0-F1
#
_entry.id   AF-A0A8N5HXA0-F1
#
_cell.length_a   1.000
_cell.length_b   1.000
_cell.length_c   1.000
_cell.angle_alpha   90.00
_cell.angle_beta   90.00
_cell.angle_gamma   90.00
#
_symmetry.space_group_name_H-M   'P 1'
#
loop_
_entity.id
_entity.type
_entity.pdbx_description
1 polymer ?
#
loop_
_entity_poly.entity_id
_entity_poly.type
_entity_poly.pdbx_seq_one_letter_code
_entity_poly.pdbx_strand_id
1 'polypeptide(L)'
;MEKTSGLQQNMTSIFLLIGHLIVLIPLFSAEGCVICDYFVLVGEPIAITCPVITLPVLHSDYNLTWYKNGSATAVTTERDARIHQREGLLWFIPAMLEDSGLYECNVRSLNHSNKKTINLTVFKNNNGLCFNGKMKFEQKVTSTNTGKIICPDLEQFKNEENNQAEVHWYKECKPGFLEDKRLLLAEGENAVLIRNVTVQDRGNYTCQMVYTYMGKQFNVSRTISLEVKEKPLQMQPEFIYPRNNTIEVELGSHIVMVCNISSGINGLIPFWQVNDEDVDIFDETYREQFYEEGLPHGLAVSGTKFNISKVTVKDYAHKFFCHFIYGSQQFTAYIKLEYPARNIQGYLIGGGVSLVFLVFFTLFIYKIFKIDIVLWYRDSCHPFLGKKVSDEKIYDAYVLYPKNRGSCLYSSDIFALKILPEVLERQCGHKLFILGRDDLPGEVCGKINPHVTASVCYHPGEFTEFISRRKAHSHAGQPTEFQRPQSS
;
A
#
# COMPACT_ATOMS: atom_id res chain seq x y z
N MET A 1 32.95 38.91 -34.84
CA MET A 1 32.59 38.55 -33.45
C MET A 1 33.15 37.17 -33.18
N GLU A 2 34.47 37.12 -33.12
CA GLU A 2 35.27 36.01 -32.59
C GLU A 2 35.73 36.41 -31.19
N LYS A 3 36.03 35.41 -30.35
CA LYS A 3 36.45 35.51 -28.93
C LYS A 3 35.31 35.62 -27.91
N THR A 4 34.61 34.50 -27.67
CA THR A 4 34.04 34.22 -26.32
C THR A 4 33.68 32.75 -26.08
N SER A 5 33.73 31.87 -27.09
CA SER A 5 33.40 30.43 -26.89
C SER A 5 34.56 29.55 -26.41
N GLY A 6 35.81 30.02 -26.44
CA GLY A 6 36.99 29.22 -26.08
C GLY A 6 37.35 29.18 -24.60
N LEU A 7 36.76 30.03 -23.75
CA LEU A 7 37.15 30.13 -22.33
C LEU A 7 36.28 29.25 -21.42
N GLN A 8 35.06 28.92 -21.83
CA GLN A 8 34.10 28.18 -21.00
C GLN A 8 34.30 26.66 -21.08
N GLN A 9 34.86 26.16 -22.19
CA GLN A 9 35.11 24.73 -22.40
C GLN A 9 36.40 24.22 -21.72
N ASN A 10 37.37 25.12 -21.46
CA ASN A 10 38.57 24.81 -20.69
C ASN A 10 38.32 24.81 -19.17
N MET A 11 37.35 25.59 -18.67
CA MET A 11 36.99 25.61 -17.25
C MET A 11 36.27 24.33 -16.82
N THR A 12 35.38 23.77 -17.64
CA THR A 12 34.68 22.50 -17.33
C THR A 12 35.59 21.26 -17.38
N SER A 13 36.68 21.30 -18.15
CA SER A 13 37.64 20.19 -18.24
C SER A 13 38.58 20.13 -17.03
N ILE A 14 38.96 21.29 -16.47
CA ILE A 14 39.83 21.37 -15.28
C ILE A 14 39.09 20.93 -14.01
N PHE A 15 37.79 21.24 -13.85
CA PHE A 15 37.00 20.77 -12.71
C PHE A 15 36.69 19.26 -12.74
N LEU A 16 36.62 18.64 -13.93
CA LEU A 16 36.48 17.18 -14.06
C LEU A 16 37.80 16.43 -13.82
N LEU A 17 38.95 17.02 -14.16
CA LEU A 17 40.27 16.46 -13.83
C LEU A 17 40.62 16.58 -12.34
N ILE A 18 40.17 17.65 -11.67
CA ILE A 18 40.36 17.82 -10.22
C ILE A 18 39.35 16.96 -9.41
N GLY A 19 38.17 16.67 -9.98
CA GLY A 19 37.17 15.78 -9.38
C GLY A 19 37.49 14.27 -9.47
N HIS A 20 38.44 13.87 -10.33
CA HIS A 20 38.85 12.47 -10.47
C HIS A 20 40.19 12.12 -9.78
N LEU A 21 40.88 13.09 -9.15
CA LEU A 21 42.13 12.83 -8.42
C LEU A 21 41.96 12.59 -6.90
N ILE A 22 40.74 12.59 -6.37
CA ILE A 22 40.47 12.49 -4.91
C ILE A 22 39.98 11.09 -4.49
N VAL A 23 39.79 10.14 -5.40
CA VAL A 23 39.38 8.77 -5.04
C VAL A 23 40.48 7.78 -5.41
N LEU A 24 41.47 7.66 -4.53
CA LEU A 24 42.29 6.47 -4.23
C LEU A 24 43.44 6.85 -3.28
N ILE A 25 43.12 7.54 -2.18
CA ILE A 25 43.93 7.37 -0.97
C ILE A 25 43.22 6.28 -0.19
N PRO A 26 43.77 5.06 -0.07
CA PRO A 26 43.28 4.20 0.97
C PRO A 26 43.63 4.93 2.27
N LEU A 27 42.62 5.43 2.98
CA LEU A 27 42.74 5.67 4.42
C LEU A 27 42.92 4.29 5.07
N PHE A 28 44.08 3.67 4.87
CA PHE A 28 44.67 2.88 5.94
C PHE A 28 45.10 3.93 6.95
N SER A 29 44.24 4.14 7.95
CA SER A 29 44.70 4.59 9.25
C SER A 29 45.68 3.53 9.76
N ALA A 30 46.92 3.59 9.30
CA ALA A 30 48.02 3.13 10.12
C ALA A 30 48.15 4.20 11.19
N GLU A 31 47.32 4.08 12.24
CA GLU A 31 47.66 4.65 13.54
C GLU A 31 49.04 4.10 13.88
N GLY A 32 50.07 4.86 13.51
CA GLY A 32 51.45 4.47 13.70
C GLY A 32 51.66 4.34 15.20
N CYS A 33 51.71 3.11 15.69
CA CYS A 33 51.78 2.86 17.11
C CYS A 33 53.03 3.53 17.70
N VAL A 34 52.86 4.21 18.84
CA VAL A 34 53.95 4.91 19.53
C VAL A 34 54.91 3.89 20.15
N ILE A 35 54.37 2.83 20.76
CA ILE A 35 55.09 1.66 21.27
C ILE A 35 54.29 0.41 20.89
N CYS A 36 54.80 -0.43 19.99
CA CYS A 36 54.10 -1.66 19.61
C CYS A 36 54.28 -2.76 20.65
N ASP A 37 53.16 -3.30 21.15
CA ASP A 37 53.17 -4.42 22.08
C ASP A 37 53.20 -5.75 21.31
N TYR A 38 54.15 -6.61 21.67
CA TYR A 38 54.27 -7.99 21.23
C TYR A 38 54.19 -8.90 22.45
N PHE A 39 53.60 -10.08 22.28
CA PHE A 39 53.50 -11.05 23.36
C PHE A 39 53.78 -12.46 22.88
N VAL A 40 54.43 -13.25 23.74
CA VAL A 40 54.78 -14.65 23.46
C VAL A 40 54.69 -15.49 24.74
N LEU A 41 54.29 -16.74 24.60
CA LEU A 41 54.29 -17.70 25.70
C LEU A 41 55.73 -18.10 26.05
N VAL A 42 56.05 -18.18 27.34
CA VAL A 42 57.37 -18.65 27.79
C VAL A 42 57.69 -20.04 27.21
N GLY A 43 58.91 -20.20 26.68
CA GLY A 43 59.36 -21.44 26.06
C GLY A 43 59.03 -21.56 24.57
N GLU A 44 58.22 -20.66 24.01
CA GLU A 44 57.93 -20.61 22.58
C GLU A 44 58.82 -19.59 21.84
N PRO A 45 59.05 -19.76 20.53
CA PRO A 45 59.80 -18.80 19.75
C PRO A 45 58.91 -17.65 19.24
N ILE A 46 59.51 -16.47 19.11
CA ILE A 46 58.90 -15.29 18.49
C ILE A 46 59.88 -14.63 17.52
N ALA A 47 59.35 -14.18 16.39
CA ALA A 47 60.05 -13.32 15.44
C ALA A 47 59.35 -11.96 15.43
N ILE A 48 60.08 -10.89 15.71
CA ILE A 48 59.52 -9.55 15.80
C ILE A 48 59.97 -8.70 14.63
N THR A 49 58.99 -8.14 13.93
CA THR A 49 59.17 -7.17 12.84
C THR A 49 59.27 -5.75 13.39
N CYS A 50 60.13 -4.94 12.76
CA CYS A 50 60.20 -3.52 13.09
C CYS A 50 58.99 -2.79 12.48
N PRO A 51 58.19 -2.05 13.28
CA PRO A 51 56.99 -1.35 12.81
C PRO A 51 57.26 -0.27 11.75
N VAL A 52 58.52 0.17 11.61
CA VAL A 52 58.93 1.20 10.64
C VAL A 52 58.83 0.70 9.19
N ILE A 53 58.76 -0.62 8.97
CA ILE A 53 58.86 -1.23 7.64
C ILE A 53 57.52 -1.14 6.85
N THR A 54 56.42 -0.66 7.43
CA THR A 54 55.09 -0.62 6.76
C THR A 54 54.84 0.60 5.85
N LEU A 55 55.87 1.29 5.37
CA LEU A 55 55.79 2.37 4.37
C LEU A 55 56.61 2.00 3.12
N PRO A 56 56.35 2.57 1.92
CA PRO A 56 56.99 2.19 0.65
C PRO A 56 58.45 2.70 0.57
N VAL A 57 59.26 2.36 1.57
CA VAL A 57 60.71 2.62 1.66
C VAL A 57 61.49 1.41 1.11
N LEU A 58 60.81 0.43 0.54
CA LEU A 58 61.35 -0.81 -0.02
C LEU A 58 62.17 -0.64 -1.33
N HIS A 59 62.47 0.60 -1.73
CA HIS A 59 63.31 0.90 -2.89
C HIS A 59 64.65 1.55 -2.55
N SER A 60 65.06 1.58 -1.27
CA SER A 60 66.34 2.16 -0.86
C SER A 60 67.14 1.18 0.00
N ASP A 61 68.47 1.16 -0.16
CA ASP A 61 69.38 0.46 0.75
C ASP A 61 69.24 1.06 2.16
N TYR A 62 68.69 0.27 3.10
CA TYR A 62 68.59 0.64 4.50
C TYR A 62 69.25 -0.41 5.38
N ASN A 63 69.87 0.04 6.48
CA ASN A 63 70.45 -0.83 7.49
C ASN A 63 69.54 -0.84 8.72
N LEU A 64 69.03 -2.03 9.06
CA LEU A 64 68.22 -2.25 10.25
C LEU A 64 69.04 -2.94 11.33
N THR A 65 68.99 -2.40 12.54
CA THR A 65 69.72 -2.92 13.71
C THR A 65 68.83 -2.93 14.94
N TRP A 66 68.89 -4.00 15.72
CA TRP A 66 68.10 -4.17 16.95
C TRP A 66 68.95 -3.94 18.20
N TYR A 67 68.35 -3.29 19.18
CA TYR A 67 68.97 -2.99 20.48
C TYR A 67 68.00 -3.38 21.60
N LYS A 68 68.52 -3.88 22.71
CA LYS A 68 67.77 -3.88 23.98
C LYS A 68 67.72 -2.44 24.48
N ASN A 69 66.56 -1.95 24.91
CA ASN A 69 66.42 -0.54 25.28
C ASN A 69 67.41 -0.17 26.40
N GLY A 70 68.13 0.94 26.24
CA GLY A 70 69.21 1.39 27.12
C GLY A 70 70.58 0.73 26.89
N SER A 71 70.70 -0.25 25.98
CA SER A 71 71.98 -0.85 25.59
C SER A 71 72.61 -0.11 24.42
N ALA A 72 73.92 0.16 24.50
CA ALA A 72 74.70 0.68 23.38
C ALA A 72 75.13 -0.42 22.39
N THR A 73 75.17 -1.67 22.84
CA THR A 73 75.52 -2.83 22.00
C THR A 73 74.28 -3.37 21.30
N ALA A 74 74.41 -3.58 19.98
CA ALA A 74 73.39 -4.23 19.18
C ALA A 74 73.21 -5.70 19.58
N VAL A 75 72.03 -6.24 19.32
CA VAL A 75 71.77 -7.67 19.44
C VAL A 75 72.65 -8.41 18.41
N THR A 76 73.21 -9.56 18.81
CA THR A 76 74.10 -10.36 17.95
C THR A 76 73.39 -10.87 16.69
N THR A 77 74.14 -11.05 15.60
CA THR A 77 73.69 -11.73 14.37
C THR A 77 74.02 -13.22 14.35
N GLU A 78 74.64 -13.73 15.41
CA GLU A 78 75.07 -15.12 15.52
C GLU A 78 73.85 -16.05 15.68
N ARG A 79 73.67 -16.96 14.72
CA ARG A 79 72.46 -17.81 14.63
C ARG A 79 72.30 -18.78 15.80
N ASP A 80 73.40 -19.12 16.47
CA ASP A 80 73.42 -20.06 17.58
C ASP A 80 73.01 -19.38 18.91
N ALA A 81 73.00 -18.05 18.94
CA ALA A 81 72.55 -17.30 20.10
C ALA A 81 71.02 -17.39 20.24
N ARG A 82 70.53 -17.58 21.46
CA ARG A 82 69.08 -17.66 21.76
C ARG A 82 68.30 -16.41 21.33
N ILE A 83 68.92 -15.24 21.51
CA ILE A 83 68.41 -13.94 21.07
C ILE A 83 69.35 -13.42 19.99
N HIS A 84 68.85 -13.27 18.78
CA HIS A 84 69.66 -12.81 17.65
C HIS A 84 68.82 -12.04 16.64
N GLN A 85 69.48 -11.25 15.79
CA GLN A 85 68.86 -10.60 14.65
C GLN A 85 69.18 -11.36 13.35
N ARG A 86 68.15 -11.66 12.56
CA ARG A 86 68.25 -12.36 11.28
C ARG A 86 67.20 -11.81 10.32
N GLU A 87 67.63 -11.46 9.10
CA GLU A 87 66.73 -10.96 8.02
C GLU A 87 65.88 -9.76 8.46
N GLY A 88 66.45 -8.86 9.27
CA GLY A 88 65.76 -7.68 9.79
C GLY A 88 64.79 -7.95 10.94
N LEU A 89 64.63 -9.21 11.36
CA LEU A 89 63.77 -9.62 12.47
C LEU A 89 64.60 -9.80 13.75
N LEU A 90 63.97 -9.53 14.90
CA LEU A 90 64.50 -9.90 16.20
C LEU A 90 63.90 -11.24 16.62
N TRP A 91 64.77 -12.24 16.81
CA TRP A 91 64.39 -13.60 17.15
C TRP A 91 64.67 -13.92 18.60
N PHE A 92 63.72 -14.65 19.22
CA PHE A 92 63.89 -15.31 20.51
C PHE A 92 63.56 -16.77 20.31
N ILE A 93 64.53 -17.68 20.47
CA ILE A 93 64.33 -19.12 20.24
C ILE A 93 64.99 -19.91 21.37
N PRO A 94 64.28 -20.23 22.46
CA PRO A 94 62.94 -19.76 22.84
C PRO A 94 62.97 -18.47 23.69
N ALA A 95 61.78 -17.89 23.89
CA ALA A 95 61.57 -16.77 24.81
C ALA A 95 61.56 -17.20 26.29
N MET A 96 62.16 -16.38 27.15
CA MET A 96 62.22 -16.55 28.61
C MET A 96 61.54 -15.37 29.31
N LEU A 97 61.05 -15.55 30.54
CA LEU A 97 60.31 -14.50 31.28
C LEU A 97 61.14 -13.21 31.44
N GLU A 98 62.44 -13.37 31.64
CA GLU A 98 63.43 -12.28 31.79
C GLU A 98 63.65 -11.46 30.51
N ASP A 99 63.20 -11.96 29.36
CA ASP A 99 63.27 -11.24 28.10
C ASP A 99 62.17 -10.17 27.98
N SER A 100 61.22 -10.11 28.91
CA SER A 100 60.18 -9.08 28.89
C SER A 100 60.80 -7.69 29.06
N GLY A 101 60.41 -6.75 28.20
CA GLY A 101 60.89 -5.39 28.26
C GLY A 101 60.88 -4.67 26.93
N LEU A 102 61.52 -3.51 26.91
CA LEU A 102 61.57 -2.64 25.75
C LEU A 102 62.77 -2.99 24.85
N TYR A 103 62.51 -3.03 23.55
CA TYR A 103 63.52 -3.20 22.50
C TYR A 103 63.38 -2.07 21.48
N GLU A 104 64.49 -1.67 20.88
CA GLU A 104 64.53 -0.60 19.89
C GLU A 104 65.02 -1.15 18.55
N CYS A 105 64.24 -0.96 17.49
CA CYS A 105 64.75 -1.10 16.13
C CYS A 105 65.18 0.26 15.59
N ASN A 106 66.40 0.32 15.07
CA ASN A 106 66.97 1.49 14.42
C ASN A 106 67.13 1.21 12.93
N VAL A 107 66.39 1.94 12.11
CA VAL A 107 66.47 1.91 10.64
C VAL A 107 67.26 3.13 10.19
N ARG A 108 68.43 2.88 9.60
CA ARG A 108 69.31 3.93 9.05
C ARG A 108 69.28 3.88 7.53
N SER A 109 68.92 5.00 6.93
CA SER A 109 69.11 5.31 5.50
C SER A 109 70.11 6.47 5.36
N LEU A 110 70.51 6.82 4.13
CA LEU A 110 71.59 7.76 3.84
C LEU A 110 71.49 9.09 4.62
N ASN A 111 70.27 9.59 4.86
CA ASN A 111 70.03 10.86 5.55
C ASN A 111 69.04 10.79 6.73
N HIS A 112 68.50 9.60 7.04
CA HIS A 112 67.42 9.47 8.04
C HIS A 112 67.69 8.26 8.94
N SER A 113 67.66 8.50 10.26
CA SER A 113 67.66 7.45 11.27
C SER A 113 66.31 7.48 11.97
N ASN A 114 65.54 6.42 11.79
CA ASN A 114 64.25 6.24 12.44
C ASN A 114 64.38 5.14 13.47
N LYS A 115 64.04 5.47 14.72
CA LYS A 115 64.01 4.53 15.82
C LYS A 115 62.57 4.27 16.21
N LYS A 116 62.24 3.00 16.45
CA LYS A 116 60.97 2.61 17.06
C LYS A 116 61.22 1.69 18.23
N THR A 117 60.54 2.00 19.32
CA THR A 117 60.51 1.16 20.50
C THR A 117 59.33 0.20 20.41
N ILE A 118 59.58 -1.04 20.76
CA ILE A 118 58.58 -2.09 20.92
C ILE A 118 58.63 -2.57 22.38
N ASN A 119 57.54 -3.16 22.84
CA ASN A 119 57.43 -3.76 24.15
C ASN A 119 57.15 -5.26 23.99
N LEU A 120 58.08 -6.10 24.44
CA LEU A 120 57.90 -7.55 24.46
C LEU A 120 57.40 -7.98 25.83
N THR A 121 56.28 -8.69 25.87
CA THR A 121 55.75 -9.33 27.07
C THR A 121 55.83 -10.84 26.94
N VAL A 122 56.70 -11.48 27.72
CA VAL A 122 56.76 -12.94 27.81
C VAL A 122 55.89 -13.40 28.96
N PHE A 123 54.84 -14.17 28.68
CA PHE A 123 53.81 -14.50 29.66
C PHE A 123 53.72 -16.00 29.95
N LYS A 124 52.97 -16.34 31.01
CA LYS A 124 52.50 -17.69 31.31
C LYS A 124 51.00 -17.79 31.12
N ASN A 125 50.52 -18.97 30.75
CA ASN A 125 49.10 -19.25 30.73
C ASN A 125 48.49 -19.16 32.12
N ASN A 126 47.19 -18.83 32.17
CA ASN A 126 46.43 -18.87 33.40
C ASN A 126 46.33 -20.31 33.92
N ASN A 127 46.26 -20.50 35.24
CA ASN A 127 46.18 -21.83 35.85
C ASN A 127 45.02 -22.65 35.27
N GLY A 128 45.33 -23.85 34.78
CA GLY A 128 44.33 -24.77 34.20
C GLY A 128 43.88 -24.42 32.78
N LEU A 129 44.44 -23.39 32.15
CA LEU A 129 44.14 -22.99 30.77
C LEU A 129 45.38 -23.10 29.88
N CYS A 130 45.13 -23.29 28.60
CA CYS A 130 46.13 -23.29 27.51
C CYS A 130 46.38 -21.89 26.93
N PHE A 131 45.79 -20.84 27.52
CA PHE A 131 45.95 -19.46 27.10
C PHE A 131 46.02 -18.52 28.30
N ASN A 132 46.41 -17.27 28.05
CA ASN A 132 46.33 -16.19 29.03
C ASN A 132 45.13 -15.28 28.74
N GLY A 133 44.42 -14.85 29.79
CA GLY A 133 43.20 -14.05 29.65
C GLY A 133 43.40 -12.68 28.99
N LYS A 134 44.60 -12.10 29.09
CA LYS A 134 44.93 -10.77 28.55
C LYS A 134 45.70 -10.81 27.22
N MET A 135 46.42 -11.89 26.96
CA MET A 135 47.31 -12.03 25.79
C MET A 135 46.59 -12.85 24.71
N LYS A 136 45.62 -12.21 24.04
CA LYS A 136 44.78 -12.83 23.01
C LYS A 136 44.59 -11.90 21.82
N PHE A 137 44.47 -12.47 20.63
CA PHE A 137 44.17 -11.73 19.41
C PHE A 137 42.65 -11.64 19.23
N GLU A 138 42.10 -10.43 19.14
CA GLU A 138 40.67 -10.27 18.90
C GLU A 138 40.33 -10.44 17.42
N GLN A 139 39.33 -11.26 17.11
CA GLN A 139 38.76 -11.37 15.76
C GLN A 139 37.24 -11.33 15.83
N LYS A 140 36.63 -10.75 14.81
CA LYS A 140 35.18 -10.52 14.73
C LYS A 140 34.62 -11.18 13.48
N VAL A 141 33.56 -11.96 13.66
CA VAL A 141 32.79 -12.58 12.56
C VAL A 141 31.31 -12.24 12.72
N THR A 142 30.57 -12.19 11.62
CA THR A 142 29.13 -11.92 11.64
C THR A 142 28.34 -13.22 11.64
N SER A 143 27.28 -13.32 12.44
CA SER A 143 26.37 -14.47 12.43
C SER A 143 25.74 -14.63 11.04
N THR A 144 25.39 -15.87 10.65
CA THR A 144 24.81 -16.28 9.35
C THR A 144 25.74 -16.31 8.13
N ASN A 145 26.89 -15.64 8.17
CA ASN A 145 27.88 -15.74 7.09
C ASN A 145 28.87 -16.89 7.34
N THR A 146 29.61 -17.27 6.30
CA THR A 146 30.84 -18.05 6.48
C THR A 146 31.86 -17.17 7.19
N GLY A 147 32.21 -17.51 8.43
CA GLY A 147 33.27 -16.85 9.18
C GLY A 147 34.63 -17.41 8.82
N LYS A 148 35.68 -16.60 8.93
CA LYS A 148 37.07 -17.01 8.74
C LYS A 148 37.86 -16.63 9.98
N ILE A 149 38.47 -17.60 10.64
CA ILE A 149 39.40 -17.40 11.76
C ILE A 149 40.81 -17.61 11.22
N ILE A 150 41.69 -16.63 11.41
CA ILE A 150 43.07 -16.69 10.94
C ILE A 150 44.00 -16.89 12.14
N CYS A 151 44.97 -17.79 12.05
CA CYS A 151 46.02 -17.90 13.04
C CYS A 151 47.07 -16.80 12.78
N PRO A 152 47.24 -15.83 13.69
CA PRO A 152 48.11 -14.67 13.47
C PRO A 152 49.60 -15.02 13.61
N ASP A 153 50.48 -14.17 13.08
CA ASP A 153 51.94 -14.18 13.32
C ASP A 153 52.65 -15.52 13.08
N LEU A 154 52.19 -16.30 12.10
CA LEU A 154 52.83 -17.57 11.71
C LEU A 154 53.72 -17.47 10.47
N GLU A 155 53.73 -16.33 9.77
CA GLU A 155 54.36 -16.16 8.45
C GLU A 155 55.87 -16.48 8.45
N GLN A 156 56.55 -16.19 9.56
CA GLN A 156 58.00 -16.31 9.73
C GLN A 156 58.47 -17.73 10.09
N PHE A 157 57.56 -18.63 10.45
CA PHE A 157 57.90 -19.96 10.98
C PHE A 157 57.71 -21.08 9.96
N LYS A 158 57.86 -20.76 8.66
CA LYS A 158 57.81 -21.77 7.61
C LYS A 158 59.02 -22.70 7.75
N ASN A 159 58.79 -24.00 7.73
CA ASN A 159 59.87 -24.99 7.81
C ASN A 159 60.55 -25.09 6.44
N GLU A 160 61.89 -25.04 6.42
CA GLU A 160 62.71 -25.11 5.19
C GLU A 160 62.48 -26.42 4.40
N GLU A 161 62.03 -27.49 5.07
CA GLU A 161 61.80 -28.82 4.49
C GLU A 161 60.33 -29.10 4.14
N ASN A 162 59.37 -28.29 4.64
CA ASN A 162 57.94 -28.52 4.41
C ASN A 162 57.19 -27.19 4.42
N ASN A 163 56.76 -26.72 3.24
CA ASN A 163 56.14 -25.41 3.06
C ASN A 163 54.80 -25.24 3.79
N GLN A 164 54.20 -26.30 4.33
CA GLN A 164 52.97 -26.27 5.12
C GLN A 164 53.13 -27.11 6.39
N ALA A 165 53.60 -26.48 7.47
CA ALA A 165 53.48 -27.08 8.80
C ALA A 165 52.00 -27.22 9.16
N GLU A 166 51.57 -28.41 9.58
CA GLU A 166 50.19 -28.67 9.96
C GLU A 166 49.82 -27.88 11.24
N VAL A 167 48.84 -26.98 11.11
CA VAL A 167 48.33 -26.18 12.23
C VAL A 167 47.20 -26.93 12.91
N HIS A 168 47.42 -27.28 14.17
CA HIS A 168 46.44 -27.91 15.04
C HIS A 168 45.58 -26.85 15.72
N TRP A 169 44.28 -27.10 15.83
CA TRP A 169 43.33 -26.15 16.40
C TRP A 169 42.59 -26.72 17.61
N TYR A 170 42.40 -25.88 18.62
CA TYR A 170 41.72 -26.17 19.87
C TYR A 170 40.67 -25.09 20.14
N LYS A 171 39.51 -25.48 20.66
CA LYS A 171 38.48 -24.53 21.15
C LYS A 171 38.37 -24.68 22.65
N GLU A 172 38.53 -23.58 23.40
CA GLU A 172 38.53 -23.57 24.87
C GLU A 172 39.46 -24.65 25.47
N CYS A 173 40.66 -24.78 24.92
CA CYS A 173 41.68 -25.76 25.32
C CYS A 173 41.29 -27.24 25.16
N LYS A 174 40.24 -27.52 24.39
CA LYS A 174 39.82 -28.88 24.07
C LYS A 174 40.19 -29.23 22.63
N PRO A 175 40.67 -30.45 22.38
CA PRO A 175 40.87 -30.97 21.02
C PRO A 175 39.51 -31.28 20.36
N GLY A 176 39.54 -31.71 19.10
CA GLY A 176 38.33 -32.11 18.37
C GLY A 176 37.53 -30.95 17.78
N PHE A 177 38.07 -29.72 17.82
CA PHE A 177 37.42 -28.57 17.19
C PHE A 177 37.10 -28.85 15.72
N LEU A 178 38.08 -29.34 14.94
CA LEU A 178 37.94 -29.63 13.51
C LEU A 178 37.05 -30.86 13.19
N GLU A 179 36.47 -31.55 14.17
CA GLU A 179 35.53 -32.66 13.94
C GLU A 179 34.13 -32.17 13.53
N ASP A 180 33.81 -30.89 13.78
CA ASP A 180 32.56 -30.29 13.30
C ASP A 180 32.59 -30.12 11.77
N LYS A 181 31.65 -30.77 11.08
CA LYS A 181 31.50 -30.74 9.62
C LYS A 181 31.27 -29.34 9.04
N ARG A 182 30.88 -28.37 9.86
CA ARG A 182 30.76 -26.95 9.45
C ARG A 182 32.11 -26.28 9.24
N LEU A 183 33.19 -26.87 9.76
CA LEU A 183 34.52 -26.30 9.74
C LEU A 183 35.34 -26.85 8.57
N LEU A 184 36.08 -25.98 7.91
CA LEU A 184 36.97 -26.34 6.82
C LEU A 184 38.31 -25.63 7.01
N LEU A 185 39.41 -26.37 6.88
CA LEU A 185 40.73 -25.77 6.75
C LEU A 185 40.78 -25.00 5.42
N ALA A 186 41.22 -23.75 5.47
CA ALA A 186 41.47 -22.97 4.27
C ALA A 186 42.80 -23.43 3.67
N GLU A 187 42.76 -24.20 2.59
CA GLU A 187 43.97 -24.69 1.92
C GLU A 187 44.90 -23.53 1.54
N GLY A 188 46.19 -23.66 1.86
CA GLY A 188 47.19 -22.61 1.59
C GLY A 188 47.20 -21.46 2.59
N GLU A 189 46.28 -21.45 3.56
CA GLU A 189 46.19 -20.42 4.59
C GLU A 189 46.23 -21.04 5.99
N ASN A 190 46.79 -20.31 6.96
CA ASN A 190 46.75 -20.72 8.37
C ASN A 190 45.39 -20.36 8.99
N ALA A 191 44.28 -20.75 8.34
CA ALA A 191 42.94 -20.28 8.67
C ALA A 191 41.89 -21.41 8.64
N VAL A 192 40.82 -21.21 9.42
CA VAL A 192 39.65 -22.08 9.49
C VAL A 192 38.42 -21.30 9.06
N LEU A 193 37.66 -21.88 8.13
CA LEU A 193 36.34 -21.38 7.72
C LEU A 193 35.26 -22.06 8.56
N ILE A 194 34.33 -21.27 9.08
CA ILE A 194 33.17 -21.73 9.83
C ILE A 194 31.92 -21.44 9.02
N ARG A 195 31.25 -22.47 8.51
CA ARG A 195 29.97 -22.34 7.81
C ARG A 195 28.83 -22.13 8.81
N ASN A 196 27.88 -21.26 8.45
CA ASN A 196 26.72 -20.93 9.27
C ASN A 196 27.13 -20.56 10.70
N VAL A 197 27.88 -19.47 10.85
CA VAL A 197 28.34 -18.98 12.15
C VAL A 197 27.14 -18.65 13.05
N THR A 198 27.19 -19.15 14.27
CA THR A 198 26.21 -18.92 15.34
C THR A 198 26.86 -18.25 16.54
N VAL A 199 26.04 -17.70 17.45
CA VAL A 199 26.53 -17.08 18.69
C VAL A 199 27.28 -18.07 19.59
N GLN A 200 26.99 -19.37 19.46
CA GLN A 200 27.69 -20.45 20.18
C GLN A 200 29.12 -20.71 19.68
N ASP A 201 29.44 -20.19 18.49
CA ASP A 201 30.81 -20.22 17.96
C ASP A 201 31.70 -19.17 18.65
N ARG A 202 31.15 -18.30 19.51
CA ARG A 202 31.97 -17.42 20.37
C ARG A 202 32.88 -18.24 21.29
N GLY A 203 34.12 -17.78 21.48
CA GLY A 203 35.05 -18.42 22.40
C GLY A 203 36.52 -18.13 22.09
N ASN A 204 37.40 -18.80 22.83
CA ASN A 204 38.85 -18.76 22.65
C ASN A 204 39.30 -19.94 21.78
N TYR A 205 40.00 -19.62 20.69
CA TYR A 205 40.53 -20.55 19.72
C TYR A 205 42.05 -20.53 19.79
N THR A 206 42.68 -21.67 20.02
CA THR A 206 44.13 -21.77 20.07
C THR A 206 44.60 -22.57 18.86
N CYS A 207 45.44 -21.97 18.04
CA CYS A 207 46.17 -22.65 16.98
C CYS A 207 47.58 -22.94 17.45
N GLN A 208 48.10 -24.12 17.10
CA GLN A 208 49.45 -24.58 17.45
C GLN A 208 50.11 -25.23 16.25
N MET A 209 51.39 -24.93 16.04
CA MET A 209 52.23 -25.63 15.06
C MET A 209 53.61 -25.92 15.63
N VAL A 210 54.36 -26.77 14.94
CA VAL A 210 55.74 -27.12 15.30
C VAL A 210 56.71 -26.43 14.35
N TYR A 211 57.62 -25.64 14.92
CA TYR A 211 58.72 -25.00 14.23
C TYR A 211 60.02 -25.72 14.54
N THR A 212 60.74 -26.16 13.51
CA THR A 212 62.04 -26.83 13.66
C THR A 212 63.16 -25.83 13.39
N TYR A 213 64.01 -25.60 14.39
CA TYR A 213 65.17 -24.73 14.27
C TYR A 213 66.43 -25.44 14.75
N MET A 214 67.43 -25.55 13.86
CA MET A 214 68.70 -26.24 14.13
C MET A 214 68.52 -27.66 14.70
N GLY A 215 67.57 -28.42 14.14
CA GLY A 215 67.25 -29.78 14.57
C GLY A 215 66.46 -29.88 15.89
N LYS A 216 66.13 -28.77 16.55
CA LYS A 216 65.26 -28.73 17.73
C LYS A 216 63.85 -28.31 17.34
N GLN A 217 62.85 -28.99 17.90
CA GLN A 217 61.44 -28.68 17.68
C GLN A 217 60.92 -27.77 18.78
N PHE A 218 60.17 -26.74 18.39
CA PHE A 218 59.52 -25.79 19.28
C PHE A 218 58.05 -25.67 18.91
N ASN A 219 57.19 -25.56 19.93
CA ASN A 219 55.78 -25.26 19.70
C ASN A 219 55.59 -23.75 19.55
N VAL A 220 54.74 -23.37 18.61
CA VAL A 220 54.29 -22.00 18.42
C VAL A 220 52.77 -21.99 18.53
N SER A 221 52.23 -21.29 19.52
CA SER A 221 50.79 -21.20 19.75
C SER A 221 50.29 -19.77 19.76
N ARG A 222 49.07 -19.57 19.25
CA ARG A 222 48.39 -18.27 19.24
C ARG A 222 46.94 -18.47 19.64
N THR A 223 46.46 -17.60 20.52
CA THR A 223 45.07 -17.66 20.99
C THR A 223 44.27 -16.48 20.45
N ILE A 224 43.19 -16.79 19.75
CA ILE A 224 42.22 -15.86 19.21
C ILE A 224 41.01 -15.82 20.13
N SER A 225 40.60 -14.62 20.55
CA SER A 225 39.30 -14.38 21.18
C SER A 225 38.31 -14.03 20.08
N LEU A 226 37.46 -14.98 19.70
CA LEU A 226 36.47 -14.80 18.64
C LEU A 226 35.19 -14.16 19.19
N GLU A 227 34.87 -12.99 18.69
CA GLU A 227 33.58 -12.34 18.89
C GLU A 227 32.66 -12.58 17.69
N VAL A 228 31.45 -13.06 17.97
CA VAL A 228 30.40 -13.20 16.97
C VAL A 228 29.44 -12.02 17.10
N LYS A 229 29.43 -11.15 16.10
CA LYS A 229 28.44 -10.08 16.00
C LYS A 229 27.18 -10.64 15.39
N GLU A 230 26.07 -10.51 16.09
CA GLU A 230 24.77 -10.82 15.50
C GLU A 230 24.55 -9.88 14.32
N LYS A 231 24.21 -10.45 13.15
CA LYS A 231 23.66 -9.65 12.07
C LYS A 231 22.37 -9.03 12.64
N PRO A 232 22.25 -7.69 12.71
CA PRO A 232 20.96 -7.10 13.06
C PRO A 232 19.94 -7.66 12.07
N LEU A 233 18.80 -8.12 12.58
CA LEU A 233 17.65 -8.45 11.74
C LEU A 233 17.46 -7.24 10.83
N GLN A 234 17.83 -7.38 9.57
CA GLN A 234 17.71 -6.34 8.57
C GLN A 234 16.22 -6.29 8.27
N MET A 235 15.43 -5.69 9.17
CA MET A 235 14.02 -5.41 8.93
C MET A 235 14.02 -4.45 7.75
N GLN A 236 13.67 -4.98 6.58
CA GLN A 236 13.47 -4.19 5.39
C GLN A 236 12.43 -3.12 5.74
N PRO A 237 12.70 -1.84 5.46
CA PRO A 237 11.72 -0.80 5.72
C PRO A 237 10.46 -1.04 4.88
N GLU A 238 9.29 -0.89 5.49
CA GLU A 238 8.00 -1.08 4.84
C GLU A 238 7.08 0.11 5.11
N PHE A 239 6.13 0.35 4.19
CA PHE A 239 5.08 1.34 4.42
C PHE A 239 4.11 0.86 5.50
N ILE A 240 4.07 1.60 6.60
CA ILE A 240 2.99 1.52 7.58
C ILE A 240 1.74 2.16 6.96
N TYR A 241 1.91 3.32 6.33
CA TYR A 241 0.90 4.06 5.60
C TYR A 241 1.58 5.05 4.64
N PRO A 242 1.06 5.34 3.43
CA PRO A 242 -0.08 4.72 2.78
C PRO A 242 0.27 3.36 2.16
N ARG A 243 -0.76 2.54 1.91
CA ARG A 243 -0.72 1.30 1.12
C ARG A 243 -1.64 1.46 -0.10
N ASN A 244 -1.35 2.46 -0.93
CA ASN A 244 -2.15 2.80 -2.13
C ASN A 244 -3.60 3.14 -1.78
N ASN A 245 -3.76 4.15 -0.92
CA ASN A 245 -5.04 4.53 -0.33
C ASN A 245 -5.79 5.54 -1.20
N THR A 246 -7.11 5.52 -1.05
CA THR A 246 -7.99 6.59 -1.53
C THR A 246 -8.65 7.24 -0.33
N ILE A 247 -8.72 8.57 -0.32
CA ILE A 247 -9.35 9.35 0.75
C ILE A 247 -10.42 10.28 0.18
N GLU A 248 -11.60 10.30 0.81
CA GLU A 248 -12.70 11.18 0.44
C GLU A 248 -12.52 12.54 1.07
N VAL A 249 -12.52 13.61 0.26
CA VAL A 249 -12.20 14.97 0.72
C VAL A 249 -13.11 16.00 0.07
N GLU A 250 -13.64 16.93 0.86
CA GLU A 250 -14.50 18.01 0.38
C GLU A 250 -13.72 19.12 -0.34
N LEU A 251 -14.31 19.68 -1.39
CA LEU A 251 -13.72 20.81 -2.12
C LEU A 251 -13.59 22.02 -1.18
N GLY A 252 -12.42 22.64 -1.16
CA GLY A 252 -12.12 23.81 -0.32
C GLY A 252 -11.75 23.47 1.12
N SER A 253 -11.75 22.20 1.51
CA SER A 253 -11.30 21.77 2.84
C SER A 253 -9.77 21.77 2.97
N HIS A 254 -9.32 21.76 4.22
CA HIS A 254 -7.91 21.60 4.59
C HIS A 254 -7.63 20.11 4.87
N ILE A 255 -6.54 19.58 4.33
CA ILE A 255 -6.15 18.18 4.56
C ILE A 255 -4.66 18.00 4.81
N VAL A 256 -4.34 17.08 5.73
CA VAL A 256 -2.98 16.64 6.01
C VAL A 256 -2.87 15.15 5.69
N MET A 257 -2.08 14.84 4.68
CA MET A 257 -1.69 13.48 4.33
C MET A 257 -0.44 13.09 5.10
N VAL A 258 -0.34 11.83 5.52
CA VAL A 258 0.80 11.32 6.30
C VAL A 258 1.41 10.15 5.54
N CYS A 259 2.74 10.04 5.56
CA CYS A 259 3.47 8.88 5.08
C CYS A 259 4.40 8.39 6.18
N ASN A 260 4.20 7.17 6.64
CA ASN A 260 4.94 6.53 7.72
C ASN A 260 5.56 5.23 7.23
N ILE A 261 6.85 5.07 7.52
CA ILE A 261 7.61 3.86 7.22
C ILE A 261 8.16 3.27 8.52
N SER A 262 8.20 1.94 8.59
CA SER A 262 8.89 1.25 9.68
C SER A 262 10.39 1.28 9.38
N SER A 263 11.16 2.10 10.08
CA SER A 263 12.61 2.19 9.87
C SER A 263 13.35 1.84 11.15
N GLY A 264 14.13 0.75 11.13
CA GLY A 264 15.15 0.53 12.18
C GLY A 264 16.43 1.36 11.94
N ILE A 265 16.40 2.29 10.98
CA ILE A 265 17.56 2.98 10.43
C ILE A 265 17.36 4.49 10.62
N ASN A 266 18.25 5.11 11.39
CA ASN A 266 18.25 6.54 11.60
C ASN A 266 18.51 7.28 10.28
N GLY A 267 17.71 8.31 9.99
CA GLY A 267 17.89 9.16 8.81
C GLY A 267 17.29 8.62 7.50
N LEU A 268 16.61 7.48 7.51
CA LEU A 268 15.77 7.06 6.39
C LEU A 268 14.42 7.77 6.51
N ILE A 269 14.20 8.79 5.67
CA ILE A 269 13.01 9.65 5.71
C ILE A 269 12.27 9.55 4.37
N PRO A 270 10.96 9.26 4.37
CA PRO A 270 10.18 9.25 3.14
C PRO A 270 9.96 10.68 2.62
N PHE A 271 9.65 10.87 1.33
CA PHE A 271 9.39 12.18 0.73
C PHE A 271 8.21 12.11 -0.25
N TRP A 272 7.51 13.22 -0.45
CA TRP A 272 6.38 13.30 -1.36
C TRP A 272 6.77 13.78 -2.77
N GLN A 273 6.07 13.26 -3.79
CA GLN A 273 6.13 13.72 -5.17
C GLN A 273 4.73 13.76 -5.79
N VAL A 274 4.50 14.73 -6.68
CA VAL A 274 3.26 14.88 -7.43
C VAL A 274 3.62 15.07 -8.89
N ASN A 275 3.11 14.21 -9.77
CA ASN A 275 3.39 14.28 -11.21
C ASN A 275 4.90 14.25 -11.55
N ASP A 276 5.66 13.40 -10.88
CA ASP A 276 7.12 13.26 -11.01
C ASP A 276 7.94 14.51 -10.63
N GLU A 277 7.30 15.50 -9.99
CA GLU A 277 7.95 16.70 -9.46
C GLU A 277 7.86 16.73 -7.93
N ASP A 278 8.86 17.36 -7.31
CA ASP A 278 8.88 17.59 -5.87
C ASP A 278 7.80 18.59 -5.49
N VAL A 279 7.21 18.40 -4.32
CA VAL A 279 5.93 19.05 -4.03
C VAL A 279 6.05 20.57 -3.83
N ASP A 280 7.19 21.04 -3.33
CA ASP A 280 7.49 22.46 -3.19
C ASP A 280 7.64 23.17 -4.55
N ILE A 281 7.95 22.43 -5.62
CA ILE A 281 8.06 22.95 -7.00
C ILE A 281 6.69 23.00 -7.67
N PHE A 282 5.85 22.01 -7.41
CA PHE A 282 4.54 21.89 -8.02
C PHE A 282 3.53 22.94 -7.50
N ASP A 283 3.55 23.26 -6.20
CA ASP A 283 2.74 24.33 -5.61
C ASP A 283 3.35 24.86 -4.31
N GLU A 284 3.70 26.15 -4.28
CA GLU A 284 4.30 26.82 -3.11
C GLU A 284 3.39 26.85 -1.86
N THR A 285 2.09 26.56 -2.01
CA THR A 285 1.16 26.46 -0.87
C THR A 285 1.24 25.15 -0.12
N TYR A 286 1.96 24.18 -0.70
CA TYR A 286 2.23 22.90 -0.06
C TYR A 286 3.30 23.04 1.03
N ARG A 287 3.16 22.23 2.07
CA ARG A 287 4.09 22.19 3.21
C ARG A 287 4.37 20.74 3.59
N GLU A 288 5.62 20.34 3.46
CA GLU A 288 6.13 19.06 3.95
C GLU A 288 6.79 19.23 5.32
N GLN A 289 6.49 18.33 6.26
CA GLN A 289 7.10 18.30 7.60
C GLN A 289 7.57 16.89 7.93
N PHE A 290 8.86 16.76 8.24
CA PHE A 290 9.52 15.50 8.58
C PHE A 290 9.54 15.28 10.09
N TYR A 291 9.38 14.03 10.51
CA TYR A 291 9.55 13.65 11.91
C TYR A 291 10.07 12.20 12.02
N GLU A 292 10.75 11.93 13.13
CA GLU A 292 11.28 10.62 13.48
C GLU A 292 10.88 10.35 14.93
N GLU A 293 10.18 9.25 15.16
CA GLU A 293 9.66 8.85 16.47
C GLU A 293 10.26 7.49 16.86
N GLY A 294 10.96 7.44 17.99
CA GLY A 294 11.53 6.21 18.51
C GLY A 294 10.50 5.40 19.29
N LEU A 295 10.22 4.16 18.89
CA LEU A 295 9.39 3.23 19.68
C LEU A 295 10.25 2.47 20.72
N PRO A 296 9.63 1.99 21.82
CA PRO A 296 10.28 1.03 22.71
C PRO A 296 10.70 -0.22 21.92
N HIS A 297 11.84 -0.81 22.29
CA HIS A 297 12.46 -1.99 21.63
C HIS A 297 13.22 -1.75 20.31
N GLY A 298 13.51 -0.49 19.94
CA GLY A 298 14.49 -0.19 18.89
C GLY A 298 13.96 -0.22 17.45
N LEU A 299 12.63 -0.27 17.27
CA LEU A 299 12.03 0.17 16.01
C LEU A 299 11.87 1.69 16.04
N ALA A 300 12.26 2.39 14.98
CA ALA A 300 11.87 3.78 14.78
C ALA A 300 10.78 3.86 13.70
N VAL A 301 9.94 4.87 13.80
CA VAL A 301 8.99 5.24 12.75
C VAL A 301 9.43 6.58 12.22
N SER A 302 9.79 6.60 10.94
CA SER A 302 10.08 7.83 10.21
C SER A 302 8.87 8.19 9.37
N GLY A 303 8.52 9.46 9.32
CA GLY A 303 7.39 9.88 8.52
C GLY A 303 7.39 11.35 8.09
N THR A 304 6.54 11.62 7.10
CA THR A 304 6.30 12.96 6.56
C THR A 304 4.84 13.31 6.56
N LYS A 305 4.55 14.56 6.89
CA LYS A 305 3.23 15.16 6.80
C LYS A 305 3.20 16.11 5.63
N PHE A 306 2.22 15.92 4.76
CA PHE A 306 2.01 16.70 3.57
C PHE A 306 0.68 17.46 3.69
N ASN A 307 0.75 18.79 3.64
CA ASN A 307 -0.38 19.65 3.95
C ASN A 307 -0.90 20.39 2.70
N ILE A 308 -2.20 20.23 2.42
CA ILE A 308 -2.95 20.99 1.42
C ILE A 308 -3.90 21.95 2.15
N SER A 309 -3.62 23.25 2.06
CA SER A 309 -4.38 24.31 2.74
C SER A 309 -5.84 24.39 2.28
N LYS A 310 -6.08 24.25 0.98
CA LYS A 310 -7.41 24.34 0.37
C LYS A 310 -7.48 23.43 -0.85
N VAL A 311 -8.26 22.36 -0.75
CA VAL A 311 -8.42 21.40 -1.85
C VAL A 311 -9.18 22.02 -3.02
N THR A 312 -8.63 21.87 -4.21
CA THR A 312 -9.15 22.39 -5.48
C THR A 312 -9.40 21.27 -6.47
N VAL A 313 -10.04 21.57 -7.60
CA VAL A 313 -10.41 20.56 -8.60
C VAL A 313 -9.17 19.85 -9.19
N LYS A 314 -8.02 20.53 -9.28
CA LYS A 314 -6.77 19.94 -9.79
C LYS A 314 -6.27 18.80 -8.90
N ASP A 315 -6.51 18.89 -7.59
CA ASP A 315 -5.92 17.96 -6.61
C ASP A 315 -6.56 16.56 -6.71
N TYR A 316 -7.81 16.46 -7.19
CA TYR A 316 -8.47 15.19 -7.48
C TYR A 316 -7.94 14.50 -8.75
N ALA A 317 -7.27 15.24 -9.63
CA ALA A 317 -6.72 14.69 -10.88
C ALA A 317 -5.38 13.98 -10.66
N HIS A 318 -4.67 14.31 -9.57
CA HIS A 318 -3.33 13.81 -9.31
C HIS A 318 -3.32 12.72 -8.24
N LYS A 319 -2.30 11.86 -8.31
CA LYS A 319 -1.91 10.96 -7.23
C LYS A 319 -0.74 11.59 -6.50
N PHE A 320 -0.80 11.56 -5.19
CA PHE A 320 0.28 12.01 -4.31
C PHE A 320 1.12 10.78 -3.99
N PHE A 321 2.35 10.73 -4.50
CA PHE A 321 3.24 9.60 -4.28
C PHE A 321 4.15 9.89 -3.11
N CYS A 322 4.30 8.91 -2.23
CA CYS A 322 5.29 8.91 -1.18
C CYS A 322 6.37 7.88 -1.54
N HIS A 323 7.63 8.31 -1.47
CA HIS A 323 8.79 7.52 -1.82
C HIS A 323 9.76 7.41 -0.64
N PHE A 324 10.50 6.31 -0.58
CA PHE A 324 11.73 6.23 0.18
C PHE A 324 12.75 5.37 -0.56
N ILE A 325 14.04 5.67 -0.35
CA ILE A 325 15.15 4.99 -1.02
C ILE A 325 15.86 4.11 0.00
N TYR A 326 15.93 2.81 -0.27
CA TYR A 326 16.66 1.87 0.58
C TYR A 326 17.62 1.03 -0.26
N GLY A 327 18.92 1.18 -0.01
CA GLY A 327 19.97 0.61 -0.84
C GLY A 327 19.98 1.25 -2.23
N SER A 328 19.77 0.44 -3.27
CA SER A 328 19.66 0.88 -4.67
C SER A 328 18.21 0.87 -5.20
N GLN A 329 17.22 0.60 -4.33
CA GLN A 329 15.82 0.48 -4.72
C GLN A 329 15.01 1.65 -4.16
N GLN A 330 14.08 2.14 -4.98
CA GLN A 330 13.08 3.12 -4.59
C GLN A 330 11.74 2.41 -4.36
N PHE A 331 11.14 2.65 -3.20
CA PHE A 331 9.84 2.12 -2.81
C PHE A 331 8.81 3.24 -2.92
N THR A 332 7.61 2.90 -3.40
CA THR A 332 6.57 3.88 -3.72
C THR A 332 5.21 3.42 -3.21
N ALA A 333 4.51 4.33 -2.55
CA ALA A 333 3.08 4.20 -2.24
C ALA A 333 2.37 5.50 -2.63
N TYR A 334 1.04 5.46 -2.81
CA TYR A 334 0.30 6.67 -3.18
C TYR A 334 -0.96 6.89 -2.34
N ILE A 335 -1.40 8.15 -2.35
CA ILE A 335 -2.73 8.59 -1.90
C ILE A 335 -3.44 9.25 -3.08
N LYS A 336 -4.69 8.87 -3.30
CA LYS A 336 -5.58 9.51 -4.29
C LYS A 336 -6.74 10.19 -3.56
N LEU A 337 -7.07 11.41 -3.97
CA LEU A 337 -8.24 12.12 -3.45
C LEU A 337 -9.47 11.78 -4.27
N GLU A 338 -10.60 11.51 -3.62
CA GLU A 338 -11.91 11.32 -4.26
C GLU A 338 -12.97 12.24 -3.65
N TYR A 339 -13.99 12.54 -4.46
CA TYR A 339 -15.13 13.30 -3.97
C TYR A 339 -15.89 12.48 -2.92
N PRO A 340 -16.39 13.13 -1.86
CA PRO A 340 -17.22 12.45 -0.88
C PRO A 340 -18.44 11.85 -1.57
N ALA A 341 -18.78 10.62 -1.21
CA ALA A 341 -19.92 9.94 -1.79
C ALA A 341 -21.19 10.78 -1.61
N ARG A 342 -21.92 11.04 -2.72
CA ARG A 342 -23.20 11.76 -2.66
C ARG A 342 -24.16 10.96 -1.78
N ASN A 343 -24.82 11.62 -0.82
CA ASN A 343 -25.81 10.99 0.05
C ASN A 343 -27.11 10.66 -0.73
N ILE A 344 -27.09 9.54 -1.45
CA ILE A 344 -28.22 9.02 -2.24
C ILE A 344 -29.35 8.52 -1.31
N GLN A 345 -29.04 8.24 -0.04
CA GLN A 345 -30.01 7.76 0.94
C GLN A 345 -31.12 8.79 1.21
N GLY A 346 -30.80 10.08 1.25
CA GLY A 346 -31.80 11.15 1.37
C GLY A 346 -32.77 11.20 0.19
N TYR A 347 -32.29 10.98 -1.03
CA TYR A 347 -33.12 10.94 -2.23
C TYR A 347 -33.99 9.69 -2.30
N LEU A 348 -33.48 8.54 -1.85
CA LEU A 348 -34.26 7.29 -1.79
C LEU A 348 -35.40 7.40 -0.76
N ILE A 349 -35.12 7.98 0.41
CA ILE A 349 -36.14 8.21 1.45
C ILE A 349 -37.18 9.23 0.95
N GLY A 350 -36.73 10.37 0.41
CA GLY A 350 -37.63 11.41 -0.12
C GLY A 350 -38.48 10.93 -1.30
N GLY A 351 -37.90 10.14 -2.22
CA GLY A 351 -38.61 9.53 -3.34
C GLY A 351 -39.64 8.50 -2.89
N GLY A 352 -39.28 7.62 -1.95
CA GLY A 352 -40.19 6.63 -1.38
C GLY A 352 -41.38 7.27 -0.66
N VAL A 353 -41.13 8.29 0.17
CA VAL A 353 -42.18 9.03 0.89
C VAL A 353 -43.11 9.75 -0.10
N SER A 354 -42.58 10.39 -1.13
CA SER A 354 -43.38 11.07 -2.17
C SER A 354 -44.27 10.09 -2.93
N LEU A 355 -43.78 8.90 -3.25
CA LEU A 355 -44.57 7.85 -3.92
C LEU A 355 -45.73 7.38 -3.04
N VAL A 356 -45.50 7.19 -1.74
CA VAL A 356 -46.55 6.81 -0.78
C VAL A 356 -47.63 7.89 -0.69
N PHE A 357 -47.23 9.18 -0.61
CA PHE A 357 -48.19 10.28 -0.62
C PHE A 357 -49.03 10.32 -1.90
N LEU A 358 -48.44 10.07 -3.07
CA LEU A 358 -49.17 10.00 -4.35
C LEU A 358 -50.19 8.86 -4.36
N VAL A 359 -49.85 7.69 -3.84
CA VAL A 359 -50.79 6.56 -3.73
C VAL A 359 -51.94 6.88 -2.78
N PHE A 360 -51.66 7.48 -1.62
CA PHE A 360 -52.71 7.89 -0.69
C PHE A 360 -53.63 8.97 -1.30
N PHE A 361 -53.05 9.95 -1.99
CA PHE A 361 -53.81 11.01 -2.64
C PHE A 361 -54.71 10.46 -3.76
N THR A 362 -54.21 9.55 -4.59
CA THR A 362 -55.02 8.90 -5.64
C THR A 362 -56.14 8.06 -5.07
N LEU A 363 -55.90 7.29 -4.00
CA LEU A 363 -56.95 6.54 -3.29
C LEU A 363 -58.00 7.46 -2.66
N PHE A 364 -57.58 8.59 -2.12
CA PHE A 364 -58.46 9.59 -1.52
C PHE A 364 -59.37 10.25 -2.58
N ILE A 365 -58.79 10.68 -3.71
CA ILE A 365 -59.54 11.19 -4.87
C ILE A 365 -60.51 10.12 -5.40
N TYR A 366 -60.06 8.87 -5.56
CA TYR A 366 -60.93 7.77 -5.98
C TYR A 366 -62.12 7.58 -5.02
N LYS A 367 -61.93 7.72 -3.71
CA LYS A 367 -63.02 7.60 -2.73
C LYS A 367 -64.03 8.74 -2.81
N ILE A 368 -63.56 9.98 -2.95
CA ILE A 368 -64.45 11.16 -3.09
C ILE A 368 -65.26 11.06 -4.37
N PHE A 369 -64.58 10.85 -5.49
CA PHE A 369 -65.19 10.82 -6.82
C PHE A 369 -65.66 9.43 -7.22
N LYS A 370 -65.78 8.46 -6.30
CA LYS A 370 -66.15 7.08 -6.65
C LYS A 370 -67.45 7.04 -7.43
N ILE A 371 -68.44 7.82 -6.99
CA ILE A 371 -69.75 7.89 -7.61
C ILE A 371 -69.64 8.56 -8.98
N ASP A 372 -68.95 9.71 -9.07
CA ASP A 372 -68.79 10.44 -10.32
C ASP A 372 -67.97 9.68 -11.36
N ILE A 373 -66.91 8.98 -10.95
CA ILE A 373 -66.09 8.10 -11.79
C ILE A 373 -66.92 6.90 -12.28
N VAL A 374 -67.74 6.29 -11.41
CA VAL A 374 -68.62 5.18 -11.81
C VAL A 374 -69.73 5.66 -12.75
N LEU A 375 -70.30 6.84 -12.51
CA LEU A 375 -71.32 7.45 -13.36
C LEU A 375 -70.72 7.84 -14.72
N TRP A 376 -69.54 8.46 -14.74
CA TRP A 376 -68.80 8.79 -15.95
C TRP A 376 -68.37 7.54 -16.73
N TYR A 377 -67.91 6.49 -16.05
CA TYR A 377 -67.61 5.20 -16.66
C TYR A 377 -68.88 4.56 -17.23
N ARG A 378 -70.01 4.63 -16.53
CA ARG A 378 -71.30 4.09 -17.02
C ARG A 378 -71.81 4.85 -18.25
N ASP A 379 -71.70 6.17 -18.27
CA ASP A 379 -72.05 7.00 -19.44
C ASP A 379 -71.08 6.77 -20.61
N SER A 380 -69.78 6.68 -20.33
CA SER A 380 -68.73 6.54 -21.34
C SER A 380 -68.59 5.10 -21.88
N CYS A 381 -68.96 4.07 -21.12
CA CYS A 381 -68.94 2.66 -21.54
C CYS A 381 -70.30 2.08 -21.95
N HIS A 382 -71.38 2.86 -21.92
CA HIS A 382 -72.66 2.45 -22.54
C HIS A 382 -72.56 2.13 -24.05
N PRO A 383 -71.62 2.70 -24.85
CA PRO A 383 -71.43 2.29 -26.24
C PRO A 383 -70.66 0.97 -26.42
N PHE A 384 -69.93 0.48 -25.41
CA PHE A 384 -68.91 -0.58 -25.59
C PHE A 384 -69.21 -1.92 -24.89
N LEU A 385 -70.21 -1.98 -24.00
CA LEU A 385 -70.60 -3.21 -23.29
C LEU A 385 -72.11 -3.52 -23.38
N GLY A 386 -72.82 -2.92 -24.33
CA GLY A 386 -74.15 -3.32 -24.75
C GLY A 386 -74.06 -4.36 -25.85
N LYS A 387 -74.09 -5.65 -25.47
CA LYS A 387 -74.42 -6.76 -26.38
C LYS A 387 -75.66 -6.34 -27.17
N LYS A 388 -75.59 -6.32 -28.51
CA LYS A 388 -76.78 -6.33 -29.39
C LYS A 388 -77.55 -7.61 -29.08
N VAL A 389 -78.38 -7.58 -28.04
CA VAL A 389 -79.59 -8.38 -28.03
C VAL A 389 -80.47 -7.69 -29.04
N SER A 390 -80.67 -8.34 -30.19
CA SER A 390 -81.82 -8.05 -31.02
C SER A 390 -83.04 -8.27 -30.13
N ASP A 391 -83.51 -7.21 -29.48
CA ASP A 391 -84.87 -7.15 -29.00
C ASP A 391 -85.71 -7.33 -30.27
N GLU A 392 -86.17 -8.56 -30.49
CA GLU A 392 -87.21 -8.93 -31.45
C GLU A 392 -88.53 -8.36 -30.93
N LYS A 393 -88.53 -7.05 -30.72
CA LYS A 393 -89.64 -6.27 -30.20
C LYS A 393 -90.44 -5.87 -31.42
N ILE A 394 -91.38 -6.74 -31.78
CA ILE A 394 -92.25 -6.56 -32.96
C ILE A 394 -93.10 -5.29 -32.82
N TYR A 395 -93.23 -4.74 -31.60
CA TYR A 395 -94.01 -3.55 -31.28
C TYR A 395 -93.29 -2.61 -30.29
N ASP A 396 -93.33 -1.31 -30.56
CA ASP A 396 -92.75 -0.25 -29.73
C ASP A 396 -93.59 0.05 -28.48
N ALA A 397 -94.92 -0.14 -28.55
CA ALA A 397 -95.87 0.09 -27.46
C ALA A 397 -97.07 -0.87 -27.49
N TYR A 398 -97.59 -1.20 -26.30
CA TYR A 398 -98.80 -2.03 -26.10
C TYR A 398 -99.95 -1.16 -25.59
N VAL A 399 -101.11 -1.23 -26.26
CA VAL A 399 -102.29 -0.43 -25.92
C VAL A 399 -103.42 -1.35 -25.44
N LEU A 400 -103.77 -1.23 -24.16
CA LEU A 400 -104.98 -1.82 -23.59
C LEU A 400 -106.01 -0.71 -23.38
N TYR A 401 -107.21 -0.90 -23.94
CA TYR A 401 -108.34 0.01 -23.74
C TYR A 401 -109.57 -0.77 -23.26
N PRO A 402 -110.43 -0.18 -22.42
CA PRO A 402 -111.62 -0.83 -21.91
C PRO A 402 -112.67 -1.00 -23.02
N LYS A 403 -113.02 -2.25 -23.35
CA LYS A 403 -114.06 -2.59 -24.32
C LYS A 403 -115.43 -2.51 -23.65
N ASN A 404 -116.04 -1.33 -23.63
CA ASN A 404 -117.29 -1.11 -22.91
C ASN A 404 -118.51 -1.61 -23.73
N ARG A 405 -119.02 -2.81 -23.40
CA ARG A 405 -120.28 -3.36 -23.93
C ARG A 405 -121.49 -2.77 -23.20
N GLY A 406 -121.78 -1.49 -23.43
CA GLY A 406 -122.99 -0.88 -22.87
C GLY A 406 -123.00 0.64 -22.89
N SER A 407 -123.68 1.20 -23.90
CA SER A 407 -124.33 2.52 -23.93
C SER A 407 -123.59 3.71 -23.27
N CYS A 408 -122.49 4.16 -23.87
CA CYS A 408 -122.22 5.60 -24.05
C CYS A 408 -121.54 5.78 -25.41
N LEU A 409 -122.20 6.57 -26.25
CA LEU A 409 -121.82 6.91 -27.61
C LEU A 409 -120.64 7.92 -27.54
N TYR A 410 -119.55 7.63 -28.25
CA TYR A 410 -118.19 8.23 -28.21
C TYR A 410 -117.23 7.65 -27.15
N SER A 411 -116.03 7.12 -27.45
CA SER A 411 -115.32 6.78 -28.70
C SER A 411 -113.94 6.17 -28.31
N SER A 412 -113.83 5.45 -27.18
CA SER A 412 -112.56 4.83 -26.75
C SER A 412 -111.99 3.93 -27.83
N ASP A 413 -112.86 3.22 -28.54
CA ASP A 413 -112.52 2.29 -29.60
C ASP A 413 -112.06 3.02 -30.87
N ILE A 414 -112.69 4.13 -31.26
CA ILE A 414 -112.22 4.92 -32.42
C ILE A 414 -110.89 5.62 -32.08
N PHE A 415 -110.72 6.09 -30.84
CA PHE A 415 -109.45 6.67 -30.42
C PHE A 415 -108.33 5.61 -30.45
N ALA A 416 -108.54 4.46 -29.81
CA ALA A 416 -107.55 3.39 -29.73
C ALA A 416 -107.28 2.70 -31.08
N LEU A 417 -108.31 2.42 -31.90
CA LEU A 417 -108.17 1.67 -33.16
C LEU A 417 -107.95 2.53 -34.40
N LYS A 418 -108.26 3.84 -34.35
CA LYS A 418 -108.21 4.71 -35.54
C LYS A 418 -107.29 5.91 -35.36
N ILE A 419 -107.47 6.71 -34.31
CA ILE A 419 -106.68 7.94 -34.13
C ILE A 419 -105.24 7.60 -33.70
N LEU A 420 -105.09 6.68 -32.75
CA LEU A 420 -103.79 6.34 -32.18
C LEU A 420 -102.85 5.68 -33.20
N PRO A 421 -103.30 4.72 -34.05
CA PRO A 421 -102.50 4.22 -35.17
C PRO A 421 -102.15 5.31 -36.20
N GLU A 422 -103.11 6.19 -36.53
CA GLU A 422 -102.89 7.24 -37.52
C GLU A 422 -101.80 8.24 -37.09
N VAL A 423 -101.70 8.54 -35.80
CA VAL A 423 -100.65 9.43 -35.30
C VAL A 423 -99.35 8.65 -35.09
N LEU A 424 -99.40 7.58 -34.29
CA LEU A 424 -98.18 6.95 -33.83
C LEU A 424 -97.55 6.01 -34.87
N GLU A 425 -98.34 5.28 -35.66
CA GLU A 425 -97.82 4.42 -36.73
C GLU A 425 -97.48 5.23 -37.99
N ARG A 426 -98.37 6.13 -38.41
CA ARG A 426 -98.21 6.82 -39.71
C ARG A 426 -97.39 8.11 -39.63
N GLN A 427 -97.53 8.91 -38.58
CA GLN A 427 -96.81 10.19 -38.47
C GLN A 427 -95.51 10.06 -37.66
N CYS A 428 -95.48 9.17 -36.66
CA CYS A 428 -94.30 8.98 -35.79
C CYS A 428 -93.48 7.73 -36.10
N GLY A 429 -93.99 6.80 -36.93
CA GLY A 429 -93.26 5.61 -37.37
C GLY A 429 -93.09 4.53 -36.31
N HIS A 430 -93.89 4.53 -35.24
CA HIS A 430 -93.89 3.50 -34.21
C HIS A 430 -94.77 2.30 -34.60
N LYS A 431 -94.48 1.09 -34.11
CA LYS A 431 -95.29 -0.11 -34.37
C LYS A 431 -96.10 -0.46 -33.12
N LEU A 432 -97.43 -0.37 -33.13
CA LEU A 432 -98.24 -0.61 -31.92
C LEU A 432 -98.92 -1.97 -31.94
N PHE A 433 -98.97 -2.62 -30.77
CA PHE A 433 -99.85 -3.77 -30.53
C PHE A 433 -101.12 -3.29 -29.85
N ILE A 434 -102.27 -3.53 -30.48
CA ILE A 434 -103.57 -3.13 -29.94
C ILE A 434 -104.43 -4.36 -29.70
N LEU A 435 -104.82 -4.55 -28.44
CA LEU A 435 -105.66 -5.68 -28.01
C LEU A 435 -107.03 -5.63 -28.73
N GLY A 436 -107.36 -6.64 -29.54
CA GLY A 436 -108.56 -6.71 -30.38
C GLY A 436 -108.34 -6.42 -31.87
N ARG A 437 -107.16 -5.90 -32.27
CA ARG A 437 -106.73 -5.73 -33.67
C ARG A 437 -105.65 -6.75 -34.03
N ASP A 438 -104.67 -6.90 -33.15
CA ASP A 438 -103.42 -7.62 -33.41
C ASP A 438 -103.31 -8.94 -32.62
N ASP A 439 -104.36 -9.34 -31.90
CA ASP A 439 -104.44 -10.60 -31.16
C ASP A 439 -104.87 -11.78 -32.05
N LEU A 440 -104.08 -12.86 -32.04
CA LEU A 440 -104.47 -14.15 -32.62
C LEU A 440 -105.41 -14.88 -31.65
N PRO A 441 -106.50 -15.53 -32.14
CA PRO A 441 -107.43 -16.23 -31.26
C PRO A 441 -106.75 -17.46 -30.63
N GLY A 442 -106.35 -17.35 -29.35
CA GLY A 442 -105.87 -18.49 -28.56
C GLY A 442 -104.67 -18.26 -27.63
N GLU A 443 -104.03 -17.10 -27.60
CA GLU A 443 -102.91 -16.85 -26.67
C GLU A 443 -103.35 -16.28 -25.30
N VAL A 444 -103.05 -17.04 -24.25
CA VAL A 444 -103.37 -16.74 -22.85
C VAL A 444 -102.35 -15.76 -22.27
N CYS A 445 -102.82 -14.58 -21.85
CA CYS A 445 -102.03 -13.56 -21.15
C CYS A 445 -101.41 -14.08 -19.83
N GLY A 446 -100.10 -14.27 -19.83
CA GLY A 446 -99.31 -14.54 -18.62
C GLY A 446 -99.06 -13.27 -17.81
N LYS A 447 -99.76 -13.17 -16.67
CA LYS A 447 -99.61 -12.24 -15.53
C LYS A 447 -98.38 -11.30 -15.58
N ILE A 448 -98.63 -10.03 -15.90
CA ILE A 448 -97.71 -8.91 -15.60
C ILE A 448 -98.13 -8.31 -14.26
N ASN A 449 -97.19 -8.25 -13.33
CA ASN A 449 -97.32 -7.60 -12.03
C ASN A 449 -97.33 -6.07 -12.23
N PRO A 450 -98.32 -5.32 -11.72
CA PRO A 450 -98.51 -3.91 -12.08
C PRO A 450 -97.59 -3.02 -11.25
N HIS A 451 -96.48 -2.58 -11.83
CA HIS A 451 -95.79 -1.37 -11.39
C HIS A 451 -95.69 -0.42 -12.57
N VAL A 452 -96.82 0.22 -12.91
CA VAL A 452 -96.98 1.64 -13.28
C VAL A 452 -98.48 1.80 -13.58
N THR A 453 -99.25 2.22 -12.57
CA THR A 453 -100.61 2.73 -12.77
C THR A 453 -100.48 4.21 -13.09
N ALA A 454 -100.51 4.57 -14.38
CA ALA A 454 -100.68 5.96 -14.81
C ALA A 454 -102.15 6.16 -15.19
N SER A 455 -102.99 6.38 -14.18
CA SER A 455 -104.35 6.90 -14.37
C SER A 455 -104.24 8.39 -14.65
N VAL A 456 -104.43 8.79 -15.91
CA VAL A 456 -104.49 10.19 -16.29
C VAL A 456 -105.88 10.47 -16.85
N CYS A 457 -106.74 11.00 -16.00
CA CYS A 457 -108.00 11.63 -16.40
C CYS A 457 -107.66 13.03 -16.93
N TYR A 458 -107.83 13.28 -18.22
CA TYR A 458 -107.82 14.64 -18.76
C TYR A 458 -109.22 15.06 -19.18
N HIS A 459 -109.66 16.19 -18.62
CA HIS A 459 -110.78 16.97 -19.11
C HIS A 459 -110.42 17.63 -20.45
N PRO A 460 -111.36 17.74 -21.39
CA PRO A 460 -111.08 18.21 -22.74
C PRO A 460 -111.01 19.73 -22.79
N GLY A 461 -109.80 20.28 -22.81
CA GLY A 461 -109.59 21.70 -23.07
C GLY A 461 -108.26 22.19 -22.55
N GLU A 462 -107.17 21.83 -23.23
CA GLU A 462 -105.88 22.55 -23.24
C GLU A 462 -104.83 21.65 -23.95
N PHE A 463 -104.95 21.52 -25.28
CA PHE A 463 -103.97 20.78 -26.10
C PHE A 463 -103.27 21.67 -27.15
N THR A 464 -103.35 22.99 -27.00
CA THR A 464 -102.81 23.95 -27.99
C THR A 464 -101.50 24.63 -27.60
N GLU A 465 -100.95 24.42 -26.41
CA GLU A 465 -99.81 25.23 -25.92
C GLU A 465 -98.45 24.50 -25.81
N PHE A 466 -98.34 23.25 -26.27
CA PHE A 466 -97.10 22.48 -26.11
C PHE A 466 -96.17 22.43 -27.35
N ILE A 467 -96.54 23.02 -28.49
CA ILE A 467 -95.78 22.93 -29.76
C ILE A 467 -94.92 24.18 -30.08
N SER A 468 -94.85 25.20 -29.20
CA SER A 468 -94.11 26.45 -29.52
C SER A 468 -92.70 26.60 -28.91
N ARG A 469 -92.25 25.76 -27.97
CA ARG A 469 -91.01 26.03 -27.19
C ARG A 469 -89.77 25.15 -27.49
N ARG A 470 -89.66 24.52 -28.67
CA ARG A 470 -88.49 23.68 -29.03
C ARG A 470 -87.75 24.10 -30.31
N LYS A 471 -87.65 25.41 -30.58
CA LYS A 471 -86.91 25.92 -31.75
C LYS A 471 -86.18 27.23 -31.47
N ALA A 472 -85.38 27.30 -30.41
CA ALA A 472 -84.37 28.34 -30.24
C ALA A 472 -83.32 27.86 -29.22
N HIS A 473 -82.04 28.14 -29.49
CA HIS A 473 -80.86 27.78 -28.70
C HIS A 473 -80.33 26.35 -28.84
N SER A 474 -80.17 25.96 -30.11
CA SER A 474 -78.97 25.29 -30.60
C SER A 474 -77.97 26.37 -31.05
N HIS A 475 -76.80 26.48 -30.40
CA HIS A 475 -75.47 26.75 -31.00
C HIS A 475 -74.46 27.51 -30.10
N ALA A 476 -73.20 27.05 -30.22
CA ALA A 476 -71.90 27.62 -29.81
C ALA A 476 -71.53 27.47 -28.32
N GLY A 477 -70.37 26.97 -27.90
CA GLY A 477 -69.09 26.64 -28.57
C GLY A 477 -67.94 26.96 -27.60
N GLN A 478 -67.11 25.97 -27.26
CA GLN A 478 -66.01 26.00 -26.26
C GLN A 478 -64.73 26.74 -26.75
N PRO A 479 -63.67 26.92 -25.92
CA PRO A 479 -62.80 28.10 -25.86
C PRO A 479 -61.43 27.91 -26.55
N THR A 480 -60.66 29.01 -26.69
CA THR A 480 -59.28 28.98 -27.19
C THR A 480 -58.28 29.62 -26.22
N GLU A 481 -57.19 28.87 -26.03
CA GLU A 481 -55.92 29.12 -25.36
C GLU A 481 -55.07 30.16 -26.11
N PHE A 482 -54.25 30.95 -25.41
CA PHE A 482 -53.18 31.73 -26.04
C PHE A 482 -51.91 31.76 -25.17
N GLN A 483 -50.80 31.40 -25.82
CA GLN A 483 -49.44 31.33 -25.31
C GLN A 483 -48.77 32.70 -25.12
N ARG A 484 -47.76 32.67 -24.25
CA ARG A 484 -46.65 33.62 -24.00
C ARG A 484 -46.03 34.19 -25.29
N PRO A 485 -45.31 35.33 -25.20
CA PRO A 485 -43.88 35.25 -25.52
C PRO A 485 -42.97 36.07 -24.59
N GLN A 486 -41.69 35.64 -24.58
CA GLN A 486 -40.54 36.25 -23.93
C GLN A 486 -39.99 37.46 -24.73
N SER A 487 -39.10 38.17 -24.03
CA SER A 487 -37.96 38.99 -24.49
C SER A 487 -38.23 40.38 -25.06
N SER A 488 -37.85 41.40 -24.29
CA SER A 488 -36.62 42.18 -24.53
C SER A 488 -36.08 42.71 -23.20
#